data_AF-A0A521Z7W1-F1
#
_entry.id   AF-A0A521Z7W1-F1
#
_cell.length_a   1.000
_cell.length_b   1.000
_cell.length_c   1.000
_cell.angle_alpha   90.00
_cell.angle_beta   90.00
_cell.angle_gamma   90.00
#
_symmetry.space_group_name_H-M   'P 1'
#
loop_
_entity.id
_entity.type
_entity.pdbx_description
1 polymer ?
#
loop_
_entity_poly.entity_id
_entity_poly.type
_entity_poly.pdbx_seq_one_letter_code
_entity_poly.pdbx_strand_id
1 'polypeptide(L)'
;MSEPWYPAPFLGPVFEPGVEPVIATGYKYHPAEIALHGVESHKAIDFDAPRGTKILAPADGYYVATYGEFALTNEDGSPKTLSLEGALKGNPRNTDLKAPAGKGEFPIFFGSYVIQGWHGKGRYTQFAHVDWVNPKIPFYKSVELKDEQDKPTGDLAFSPVLRAVVSEYRKPSVAVKLKAGEVIGELGMTGCGWGQRCMKFAKIGKDGRPDFRGMDYTYYTEPHLHFMTFGKRVPRSRKPSAIWDPFGLYGQYDGGYPQAVKDWGNKLEGAKHNPLWL
;
A
#
# COMPACT_ATOMS: atom_id res chain seq x y z
N MET A 1 9.40 14.24 21.97
CA MET A 1 9.85 15.17 20.92
C MET A 1 9.38 14.62 19.59
N SER A 2 8.47 15.31 18.90
CA SER A 2 8.00 14.90 17.57
C SER A 2 9.10 15.13 16.53
N GLU A 3 9.42 14.10 15.74
CA GLU A 3 10.38 14.23 14.64
C GLU A 3 9.88 15.28 13.62
N PRO A 4 10.75 16.16 13.10
CA PRO A 4 10.36 17.13 12.08
C PRO A 4 9.98 16.42 10.76
N TRP A 5 8.81 16.76 10.23
CA TRP A 5 8.30 16.29 8.94
C TRP A 5 8.92 17.10 7.82
N TYR A 6 9.68 16.44 6.94
CA TYR A 6 10.20 17.07 5.73
C TYR A 6 9.48 16.47 4.51
N PRO A 7 8.99 17.29 3.56
CA PRO A 7 8.54 16.77 2.27
C PRO A 7 9.66 15.97 1.61
N ALA A 8 9.31 15.04 0.73
CA ALA A 8 10.27 14.22 0.00
C ALA A 8 10.52 14.83 -1.40
N PRO A 9 11.39 15.85 -1.56
CA PRO A 9 11.51 16.64 -2.79
C PRO A 9 12.07 15.88 -4.00
N PHE A 10 12.34 14.58 -3.85
CA PHE A 10 12.86 13.73 -4.91
C PHE A 10 11.77 12.91 -5.60
N LEU A 11 10.52 13.00 -5.12
CA LEU A 11 9.38 12.27 -5.67
C LEU A 11 8.65 13.18 -6.66
N GLY A 12 8.47 12.69 -7.88
CA GLY A 12 7.51 13.18 -8.85
C GLY A 12 6.13 12.56 -8.65
N PRO A 13 5.21 12.75 -9.63
CA PRO A 13 3.87 12.19 -9.60
C PRO A 13 3.87 10.66 -9.51
N VAL A 14 2.90 10.11 -8.76
CA VAL A 14 2.66 8.66 -8.65
C VAL A 14 1.53 8.16 -9.55
N PHE A 15 0.83 9.06 -10.25
CA PHE A 15 -0.23 8.76 -11.20
C PHE A 15 0.03 9.44 -12.55
N GLU A 16 -0.63 8.95 -13.60
CA GLU A 16 -0.56 9.55 -14.94
C GLU A 16 -1.17 10.96 -14.98
N PRO A 17 -0.71 11.83 -15.91
CA PRO A 17 -1.33 13.12 -16.14
C PRO A 17 -2.84 12.99 -16.40
N GLY A 18 -3.63 13.85 -15.75
CA GLY A 18 -5.10 13.84 -15.86
C GLY A 18 -5.81 12.96 -14.83
N VAL A 19 -5.10 12.17 -14.03
CA VAL A 19 -5.66 11.53 -12.84
C VAL A 19 -5.70 12.55 -11.71
N GLU A 20 -6.87 12.75 -11.12
CA GLU A 20 -7.08 13.60 -9.94
C GLU A 20 -7.33 12.71 -8.72
N PRO A 21 -6.28 12.18 -8.05
CA PRO A 21 -6.47 11.36 -6.86
C PRO A 21 -7.04 12.19 -5.70
N VAL A 22 -7.83 11.54 -4.86
CA VAL A 22 -8.32 12.11 -3.60
C VAL A 22 -7.57 11.48 -2.43
N ILE A 23 -7.17 12.26 -1.43
CA ILE A 23 -6.60 11.68 -0.21
C ILE A 23 -7.75 11.12 0.63
N ALA A 24 -7.80 9.79 0.72
CA ALA A 24 -8.77 9.06 1.53
C ALA A 24 -8.38 9.09 3.01
N THR A 25 -7.13 8.70 3.28
CA THR A 25 -6.55 8.60 4.63
C THR A 25 -5.10 9.08 4.60
N GLY A 26 -4.68 9.86 5.59
CA GLY A 26 -3.30 10.30 5.75
C GLY A 26 -2.53 9.49 6.81
N TYR A 27 -1.49 10.09 7.40
CA TYR A 27 -0.56 9.38 8.31
C TYR A 27 -1.20 8.72 9.53
N LYS A 28 -2.24 9.34 10.07
CA LYS A 28 -3.06 8.76 11.14
C LYS A 28 -4.29 8.14 10.50
N TYR A 29 -4.67 6.97 10.99
CA TYR A 29 -5.95 6.37 10.60
C TYR A 29 -7.09 7.30 10.99
N HIS A 30 -8.14 7.33 10.18
CA HIS A 30 -9.40 7.95 10.58
C HIS A 30 -9.93 7.20 11.83
N PRO A 31 -10.61 7.85 12.80
CA PRO A 31 -11.11 7.17 13.99
C PRO A 31 -11.94 5.90 13.73
N ALA A 32 -12.68 5.88 12.62
CA ALA A 32 -13.42 4.69 12.17
C ALA A 32 -12.50 3.50 11.80
N GLU A 33 -11.37 3.79 11.14
CA GLU A 33 -10.36 2.79 10.81
C GLU A 33 -9.56 2.36 12.04
N ILE A 34 -9.32 3.26 13.00
CA ILE A 34 -8.72 2.89 14.30
C ILE A 34 -9.59 1.88 15.02
N ALA A 35 -10.92 2.10 15.06
CA ALA A 35 -11.85 1.16 15.68
C ALA A 35 -11.86 -0.21 15.00
N LEU A 36 -11.57 -0.26 13.70
CA LEU A 36 -11.46 -1.51 12.96
C LEU A 36 -10.08 -2.17 13.15
N HIS A 37 -8.99 -1.47 12.85
CA HIS A 37 -7.67 -2.07 12.80
C HIS A 37 -6.98 -2.14 14.17
N GLY A 38 -7.48 -1.43 15.19
CA GLY A 38 -6.88 -1.38 16.53
C GLY A 38 -5.53 -0.65 16.57
N VAL A 39 -5.17 0.07 15.50
CA VAL A 39 -3.90 0.78 15.37
C VAL A 39 -4.14 2.25 15.04
N GLU A 40 -3.44 3.15 15.72
CA GLU A 40 -3.62 4.60 15.53
C GLU A 40 -2.81 5.18 14.35
N SER A 41 -1.76 4.48 13.92
CA SER A 41 -0.78 5.00 12.98
C SER A 41 -0.81 4.22 11.67
N HIS A 42 -1.28 4.89 10.62
CA HIS A 42 -1.38 4.39 9.26
C HIS A 42 -0.03 4.44 8.52
N LYS A 43 0.82 5.43 8.85
CA LYS A 43 2.21 5.58 8.34
C LYS A 43 2.33 5.67 6.82
N ALA A 44 1.24 5.99 6.15
CA ALA A 44 1.10 6.05 4.72
C ALA A 44 0.13 7.16 4.32
N ILE A 45 -0.06 7.32 3.01
CA ILE A 45 -1.18 8.06 2.43
C ILE A 45 -1.93 7.09 1.55
N ASP A 46 -3.25 7.05 1.71
CA ASP A 46 -4.15 6.37 0.80
C ASP A 46 -4.72 7.37 -0.19
N PHE A 47 -4.47 7.11 -1.47
CA PHE A 47 -5.03 7.89 -2.56
C PHE A 47 -6.17 7.11 -3.21
N ASP A 48 -7.39 7.60 -3.08
CA ASP A 48 -8.53 7.13 -3.85
C ASP A 48 -8.35 7.53 -5.30
N ALA A 49 -8.44 6.53 -6.19
CA ALA A 49 -8.48 6.71 -7.62
C ALA A 49 -9.18 5.50 -8.26
N PRO A 50 -9.70 5.62 -9.49
CA PRO A 50 -10.37 4.49 -10.14
C PRO A 50 -9.48 3.25 -10.23
N ARG A 51 -10.05 2.06 -9.97
CA ARG A 51 -9.36 0.78 -10.20
C ARG A 51 -8.82 0.70 -11.63
N GLY A 52 -7.61 0.17 -11.80
CA GLY A 52 -6.91 0.09 -13.08
C GLY A 52 -6.09 1.34 -13.43
N THR A 53 -6.19 2.43 -12.63
CA THR A 53 -5.34 3.62 -12.78
C THR A 53 -3.86 3.22 -12.76
N LYS A 54 -3.06 3.74 -13.70
CA LYS A 54 -1.63 3.42 -13.75
C LYS A 54 -0.88 4.10 -12.61
N ILE A 55 -0.05 3.33 -11.95
CA ILE A 55 0.85 3.81 -10.90
C ILE A 55 2.23 4.01 -11.53
N LEU A 56 2.78 5.21 -11.35
CA LEU A 56 4.08 5.60 -11.89
C LEU A 56 5.17 5.50 -10.82
N ALA A 57 6.39 5.21 -11.27
CA ALA A 57 7.59 5.35 -10.48
C ALA A 57 7.80 6.84 -10.15
N PRO A 58 7.74 7.28 -8.88
CA PRO A 58 7.91 8.69 -8.54
C PRO A 58 9.36 9.15 -8.68
N ALA A 59 10.32 8.23 -8.77
CA ALA A 59 11.73 8.56 -8.91
C ALA A 59 12.46 7.40 -9.57
N ASP A 60 13.61 7.69 -10.20
CA ASP A 60 14.56 6.67 -10.62
C ASP A 60 14.87 5.71 -9.45
N GLY A 61 14.91 4.41 -9.72
CA GLY A 61 15.12 3.45 -8.64
C GLY A 61 15.23 1.99 -9.06
N TYR A 62 15.45 1.15 -8.06
CA TYR A 62 15.49 -0.31 -8.18
C TYR A 62 14.23 -0.91 -7.56
N TYR A 63 13.45 -1.62 -8.36
CA TYR A 63 12.12 -2.09 -8.01
C TYR A 63 12.04 -3.61 -7.92
N VAL A 64 11.30 -4.09 -6.92
CA VAL A 64 10.86 -5.47 -6.79
C VAL A 64 9.40 -5.51 -6.35
N ALA A 65 8.76 -6.67 -6.47
CA ALA A 65 7.43 -6.88 -5.94
C ALA A 65 7.29 -8.23 -5.25
N THR A 66 6.31 -8.32 -4.36
CA THR A 66 5.89 -9.55 -3.68
C THR A 66 4.41 -9.43 -3.34
N TYR A 67 3.79 -10.56 -3.08
CA TYR A 67 2.46 -10.60 -2.49
C TYR A 67 2.55 -11.07 -1.02
N GLY A 68 1.54 -10.80 -0.21
CA GLY A 68 1.37 -11.35 1.13
C GLY A 68 -0.09 -11.30 1.51
N GLU A 69 -0.54 -12.26 2.32
CA GLU A 69 -1.94 -12.38 2.72
C GLU A 69 -2.10 -13.12 4.03
N PHE A 70 -2.94 -12.65 4.93
CA PHE A 70 -3.21 -13.30 6.20
C PHE A 70 -4.64 -13.09 6.66
N ALA A 71 -5.18 -14.03 7.42
CA ALA A 71 -6.44 -13.82 8.13
C ALA A 71 -6.28 -12.73 9.19
N LEU A 72 -7.25 -11.83 9.30
CA LEU A 72 -7.31 -10.92 10.44
C LEU A 72 -7.91 -11.67 11.63
N THR A 73 -7.36 -11.43 12.82
CA THR A 73 -7.83 -12.06 14.06
C THR A 73 -8.15 -11.00 15.12
N ASN A 74 -9.05 -11.34 16.03
CA ASN A 74 -9.28 -10.58 17.26
C ASN A 74 -8.10 -10.79 18.23
N GLU A 75 -8.09 -10.07 19.36
CA GLU A 75 -7.03 -10.18 20.38
C GLU A 75 -6.91 -11.60 20.98
N ASP A 76 -8.03 -12.34 21.02
CA ASP A 76 -8.08 -13.73 21.49
C ASP A 76 -7.63 -14.76 20.42
N GLY A 77 -7.21 -14.29 19.25
CA GLY A 77 -6.78 -15.13 18.12
C GLY A 77 -7.93 -15.71 17.27
N SER A 78 -9.19 -15.46 17.63
CA SER A 78 -10.33 -15.88 16.79
C SER A 78 -10.35 -15.10 15.46
N PRO A 79 -10.82 -15.71 14.35
CA PRO A 79 -10.95 -15.01 13.08
C PRO A 79 -11.85 -13.79 13.21
N LYS A 80 -11.39 -12.65 12.69
CA LYS A 80 -12.21 -11.46 12.59
C LYS A 80 -13.23 -11.61 11.48
N THR A 81 -14.49 -11.31 11.77
CA THR A 81 -15.61 -11.43 10.84
C THR A 81 -16.28 -10.08 10.58
N LEU A 82 -17.00 -9.98 9.47
CA LEU A 82 -17.76 -8.79 9.08
C LEU A 82 -19.04 -9.18 8.35
N SER A 83 -20.16 -8.53 8.68
CA SER A 83 -21.44 -8.64 7.96
C SER A 83 -21.55 -7.57 6.86
N LEU A 84 -22.47 -7.74 5.91
CA LEU A 84 -22.76 -6.72 4.90
C LEU A 84 -23.16 -5.37 5.51
N GLU A 85 -24.03 -5.41 6.53
CA GLU A 85 -24.43 -4.22 7.26
C GLU A 85 -23.23 -3.56 7.94
N GLY A 86 -22.36 -4.35 8.56
CA GLY A 86 -21.13 -3.86 9.17
C GLY A 86 -20.18 -3.22 8.17
N ALA A 87 -20.00 -3.82 6.99
CA ALA A 87 -19.19 -3.28 5.90
C ALA A 87 -19.72 -1.92 5.40
N LEU A 88 -21.03 -1.84 5.12
CA LEU A 88 -21.68 -0.60 4.67
C LEU A 88 -21.65 0.50 5.74
N LYS A 89 -21.78 0.15 7.02
CA LYS A 89 -21.69 1.10 8.12
C LYS A 89 -20.26 1.62 8.32
N GLY A 90 -19.26 0.75 8.16
CA GLY A 90 -17.84 1.09 8.33
C GLY A 90 -17.28 1.89 7.15
N ASN A 91 -17.81 1.69 5.95
CA ASN A 91 -17.42 2.41 4.75
C ASN A 91 -18.63 2.86 3.93
N PRO A 92 -19.36 3.90 4.37
CA PRO A 92 -20.61 4.33 3.73
C PRO A 92 -20.40 4.94 2.34
N ARG A 93 -19.15 5.21 1.96
CA ARG A 93 -18.79 5.76 0.63
C ARG A 93 -18.51 4.67 -0.40
N ASN A 94 -18.32 3.43 0.03
CA ASN A 94 -18.00 2.32 -0.86
C ASN A 94 -19.21 1.90 -1.67
N THR A 95 -19.39 2.58 -2.81
CA THR A 95 -20.46 2.32 -3.78
C THR A 95 -20.22 1.07 -4.62
N ASP A 96 -19.01 0.52 -4.58
CA ASP A 96 -18.60 -0.66 -5.34
C ASP A 96 -18.36 -1.87 -4.42
N LEU A 97 -19.02 -1.92 -3.25
CA LEU A 97 -18.85 -3.01 -2.30
C LEU A 97 -19.27 -4.37 -2.92
N LYS A 98 -18.37 -5.36 -2.88
CA LYS A 98 -18.67 -6.71 -3.38
C LYS A 98 -18.68 -7.75 -2.27
N ALA A 99 -19.89 -8.07 -1.84
CA ALA A 99 -20.14 -8.99 -0.75
C ALA A 99 -20.04 -10.47 -1.16
N PRO A 100 -19.57 -11.35 -0.26
CA PRO A 100 -19.77 -12.79 -0.40
C PRO A 100 -21.25 -13.14 -0.54
N ALA A 101 -21.55 -14.16 -1.34
CA ALA A 101 -22.91 -14.68 -1.44
C ALA A 101 -23.37 -15.29 -0.12
N GLY A 102 -24.60 -14.98 0.30
CA GLY A 102 -25.23 -15.54 1.49
C GLY A 102 -25.58 -14.50 2.55
N LYS A 103 -26.05 -14.98 3.71
CA LYS A 103 -26.34 -14.16 4.90
C LYS A 103 -25.37 -14.55 6.00
N GLY A 104 -24.98 -13.59 6.84
CA GLY A 104 -24.14 -13.82 8.01
C GLY A 104 -22.89 -12.93 8.03
N GLU A 105 -21.95 -13.32 8.87
CA GLU A 105 -20.63 -12.70 8.93
C GLU A 105 -19.61 -13.58 8.25
N PHE A 106 -18.66 -12.96 7.57
CA PHE A 106 -17.62 -13.65 6.85
C PHE A 106 -16.24 -13.24 7.35
N PRO A 107 -15.25 -14.16 7.35
CA PRO A 107 -13.89 -13.85 7.77
C PRO A 107 -13.28 -12.75 6.90
N ILE A 108 -12.44 -11.93 7.51
CA ILE A 108 -11.67 -10.89 6.83
C ILE A 108 -10.24 -11.35 6.62
N PHE A 109 -9.72 -11.10 5.42
CA PHE A 109 -8.33 -11.34 5.06
C PHE A 109 -7.66 -10.04 4.66
N PHE A 110 -6.45 -9.81 5.15
CA PHE A 110 -5.59 -8.77 4.59
C PHE A 110 -4.67 -9.41 3.55
N GLY A 111 -4.80 -9.06 2.26
CA GLY A 111 -4.01 -9.62 1.17
C GLY A 111 -3.60 -8.56 0.16
N SER A 112 -2.32 -8.19 0.11
CA SER A 112 -1.84 -7.03 -0.65
C SER A 112 -0.69 -7.38 -1.59
N TYR A 113 -0.77 -6.84 -2.80
CA TYR A 113 0.35 -6.83 -3.73
C TYR A 113 1.21 -5.60 -3.46
N VAL A 114 2.46 -5.82 -3.03
CA VAL A 114 3.40 -4.76 -2.66
C VAL A 114 4.51 -4.60 -3.70
N ILE A 115 4.72 -3.37 -4.14
CA ILE A 115 5.90 -2.95 -4.92
C ILE A 115 6.81 -2.13 -3.99
N GLN A 116 8.12 -2.37 -4.01
CA GLN A 116 9.10 -1.55 -3.28
C GLN A 116 10.15 -0.98 -4.24
N GLY A 117 10.35 0.33 -4.21
CA GLY A 117 11.36 1.04 -5.02
C GLY A 117 12.45 1.67 -4.16
N TRP A 118 13.72 1.33 -4.40
CA TRP A 118 14.87 2.00 -3.77
C TRP A 118 15.41 3.14 -4.64
N HIS A 119 15.64 4.29 -4.02
CA HIS A 119 16.01 5.54 -4.68
C HIS A 119 17.39 6.05 -4.22
N GLY A 120 17.76 7.23 -4.74
CA GLY A 120 18.96 7.96 -4.35
C GLY A 120 19.10 8.13 -2.83
N LYS A 121 20.36 8.14 -2.35
CA LYS A 121 20.70 8.26 -0.92
C LYS A 121 20.05 7.17 -0.04
N GLY A 122 19.69 6.02 -0.60
CA GLY A 122 19.14 4.89 0.13
C GLY A 122 17.76 5.18 0.73
N ARG A 123 16.95 6.01 0.10
CA ARG A 123 15.53 6.17 0.46
C ARG A 123 14.72 5.11 -0.28
N TYR A 124 13.52 4.79 0.18
CA TYR A 124 12.67 3.86 -0.55
C TYR A 124 11.19 4.19 -0.38
N THR A 125 10.40 3.72 -1.34
CA THR A 125 8.94 3.84 -1.36
C THR A 125 8.31 2.45 -1.37
N GLN A 126 7.11 2.33 -0.81
CA GLN A 126 6.26 1.14 -0.95
C GLN A 126 4.88 1.53 -1.45
N PHE A 127 4.34 0.68 -2.31
CA PHE A 127 3.03 0.80 -2.93
C PHE A 127 2.28 -0.49 -2.62
N ALA A 128 1.07 -0.39 -2.07
CA ALA A 128 0.21 -1.52 -1.78
C ALA A 128 -1.14 -1.38 -2.52
N HIS A 129 -1.96 -2.42 -2.44
CA HIS A 129 -3.32 -2.45 -3.00
C HIS A 129 -3.35 -2.40 -4.53
N VAL A 130 -2.35 -3.04 -5.14
CA VAL A 130 -2.14 -3.09 -6.59
C VAL A 130 -2.80 -4.36 -7.17
N ASP A 131 -3.42 -4.26 -8.34
CA ASP A 131 -4.03 -5.41 -9.04
C ASP A 131 -3.04 -6.10 -9.99
N TRP A 132 -2.12 -5.32 -10.56
CA TRP A 132 -1.13 -5.81 -11.50
C TRP A 132 0.18 -5.07 -11.35
N VAL A 133 1.28 -5.82 -11.48
CA VAL A 133 2.63 -5.30 -11.44
C VAL A 133 3.29 -5.48 -12.80
N ASN A 134 3.98 -4.44 -13.26
CA ASN A 134 4.76 -4.46 -14.49
C ASN A 134 5.65 -5.71 -14.59
N PRO A 135 5.54 -6.56 -15.64
CA PRO A 135 6.34 -7.77 -15.84
C PRO A 135 7.85 -7.57 -15.78
N LYS A 136 8.34 -6.35 -16.09
CA LYS A 136 9.76 -6.01 -15.95
C LYS A 136 10.24 -6.05 -14.50
N ILE A 137 9.34 -5.83 -13.53
CA ILE A 137 9.65 -5.86 -12.09
C ILE A 137 9.75 -7.32 -11.64
N PRO A 138 10.88 -7.75 -11.07
CA PRO A 138 11.03 -9.09 -10.50
C PRO A 138 9.99 -9.33 -9.41
N PHE A 139 9.28 -10.45 -9.52
CA PHE A 139 8.34 -10.91 -8.52
C PHE A 139 8.99 -11.98 -7.66
N TYR A 140 8.92 -11.80 -6.35
CA TYR A 140 9.35 -12.77 -5.37
C TYR A 140 8.14 -13.41 -4.71
N LYS A 141 8.07 -14.74 -4.79
CA LYS A 141 6.98 -15.51 -4.20
C LYS A 141 6.91 -15.30 -2.69
N SER A 142 5.70 -15.25 -2.18
CA SER A 142 5.38 -15.28 -0.77
C SER A 142 5.84 -16.60 -0.13
N VAL A 143 5.99 -16.59 1.19
CA VAL A 143 6.29 -17.78 1.98
C VAL A 143 5.04 -18.19 2.73
N GLU A 144 4.57 -19.42 2.54
CA GLU A 144 3.45 -19.96 3.31
C GLU A 144 3.86 -20.13 4.77
N LEU A 145 3.06 -19.56 5.67
CA LEU A 145 3.25 -19.67 7.11
C LEU A 145 2.76 -21.03 7.60
N LYS A 146 3.41 -21.47 8.67
CA LYS A 146 3.12 -22.73 9.33
C LYS A 146 2.82 -22.49 10.81
N ASP A 147 1.95 -23.32 11.37
CA ASP A 147 1.65 -23.33 12.79
C ASP A 147 2.77 -24.01 13.61
N GLU A 148 2.57 -24.12 14.92
CA GLU A 148 3.52 -24.75 15.85
C GLU A 148 3.74 -26.24 15.57
N GLN A 149 2.85 -26.87 14.80
CA GLN A 149 2.94 -28.27 14.39
C GLN A 149 3.47 -28.42 12.95
N ASP A 150 4.07 -27.36 12.40
CA ASP A 150 4.62 -27.30 11.03
C ASP A 150 3.56 -27.52 9.93
N LYS A 151 2.27 -27.27 10.21
CA LYS A 151 1.19 -27.39 9.22
C LYS A 151 0.93 -26.06 8.53
N PRO A 152 0.64 -26.06 7.21
CA PRO A 152 0.26 -24.84 6.49
C PRO A 152 -0.97 -24.15 7.08
N THR A 153 -0.88 -22.85 7.35
CA THR A 153 -2.02 -22.03 7.80
C THR A 153 -2.85 -21.46 6.65
N GLY A 154 -2.27 -21.47 5.44
CA GLY A 154 -2.77 -20.76 4.26
C GLY A 154 -2.49 -19.26 4.29
N ASP A 155 -1.85 -18.73 5.34
CA ASP A 155 -1.33 -17.36 5.34
C ASP A 155 0.01 -17.31 4.60
N LEU A 156 0.24 -16.20 3.93
CA LEU A 156 1.36 -15.91 3.06
C LEU A 156 2.12 -14.70 3.60
N ALA A 157 3.32 -14.92 4.11
CA ALA A 157 4.24 -13.84 4.44
C ALA A 157 4.83 -13.22 3.16
N PHE A 158 4.99 -11.89 3.17
CA PHE A 158 5.76 -11.19 2.15
C PHE A 158 7.18 -11.75 2.04
N SER A 159 7.71 -11.78 0.81
CA SER A 159 9.07 -12.23 0.58
C SER A 159 10.10 -11.42 1.39
N PRO A 160 11.10 -12.07 2.01
CA PRO A 160 12.16 -11.39 2.75
C PRO A 160 12.95 -10.37 1.93
N VAL A 161 12.88 -10.43 0.59
CA VAL A 161 13.51 -9.44 -0.30
C VAL A 161 13.07 -8.01 0.03
N LEU A 162 11.86 -7.79 0.55
CA LEU A 162 11.42 -6.44 0.94
C LEU A 162 12.31 -5.84 2.05
N ARG A 163 12.94 -6.67 2.87
CA ARG A 163 13.82 -6.25 3.99
C ARG A 163 15.28 -6.02 3.58
N ALA A 164 15.64 -6.32 2.33
CA ALA A 164 16.99 -6.13 1.85
C ALA A 164 17.38 -4.64 1.80
N VAL A 165 18.67 -4.34 1.95
CA VAL A 165 19.25 -3.00 1.82
C VAL A 165 19.52 -2.68 0.35
N VAL A 166 19.72 -1.39 0.04
CA VAL A 166 19.96 -0.92 -1.34
C VAL A 166 21.12 -1.63 -2.06
N SER A 167 22.19 -2.03 -1.35
CA SER A 167 23.32 -2.74 -1.98
C SER A 167 22.94 -4.14 -2.45
N GLU A 168 21.96 -4.78 -1.81
CA GLU A 168 21.45 -6.09 -2.20
C GLU A 168 20.56 -5.97 -3.45
N TYR A 169 19.77 -4.90 -3.57
CA TYR A 169 18.93 -4.63 -4.75
C TYR A 169 19.73 -4.30 -6.00
N ARG A 170 20.91 -3.67 -5.83
CA ARG A 170 21.82 -3.33 -6.93
C ARG A 170 22.49 -4.54 -7.55
N LYS A 171 22.44 -5.71 -6.92
CA LYS A 171 22.98 -6.93 -7.51
C LYS A 171 22.21 -7.26 -8.80
N PRO A 172 22.90 -7.71 -9.87
CA PRO A 172 22.23 -8.12 -11.10
C PRO A 172 21.10 -9.10 -10.81
N SER A 173 20.01 -9.03 -11.57
CA SER A 173 18.80 -9.86 -11.46
C SER A 173 17.97 -9.76 -10.17
N VAL A 174 18.40 -9.00 -9.16
CA VAL A 174 17.61 -8.85 -7.92
C VAL A 174 16.46 -7.87 -8.10
N ALA A 175 16.74 -6.75 -8.75
CA ALA A 175 15.75 -5.70 -9.00
C ALA A 175 15.89 -5.19 -10.43
N VAL A 176 14.83 -4.59 -10.94
CA VAL A 176 14.87 -3.85 -12.20
C VAL A 176 15.11 -2.38 -11.92
N LYS A 177 15.95 -1.74 -12.74
CA LYS A 177 16.10 -0.29 -12.70
C LYS A 177 15.01 0.35 -13.57
N LEU A 178 14.22 1.23 -12.96
CA LEU A 178 13.20 2.02 -13.66
C LEU A 178 13.50 3.51 -13.53
N LYS A 179 12.97 4.28 -14.47
CA LYS A 179 13.01 5.73 -14.53
C LYS A 179 11.76 6.35 -13.91
N ALA A 180 11.91 7.56 -13.37
CA ALA A 180 10.77 8.37 -12.95
C ALA A 180 9.74 8.48 -14.09
N GLY A 181 8.46 8.31 -13.76
CA GLY A 181 7.35 8.32 -14.71
C GLY A 181 7.08 7.00 -15.43
N GLU A 182 7.92 5.96 -15.28
CA GLU A 182 7.59 4.64 -15.83
C GLU A 182 6.48 3.96 -15.02
N VAL A 183 5.56 3.27 -15.71
CA VAL A 183 4.49 2.50 -15.07
C VAL A 183 5.07 1.33 -14.28
N ILE A 184 4.74 1.27 -12.99
CA ILE A 184 5.14 0.18 -12.08
C ILE A 184 4.02 -0.82 -11.83
N GLY A 185 2.76 -0.40 -11.97
CA GLY A 185 1.60 -1.26 -11.77
C GLY A 185 0.29 -0.58 -12.13
N GLU A 186 -0.80 -1.27 -11.83
CA GLU A 186 -2.17 -0.79 -11.94
C GLU A 186 -2.84 -0.86 -10.57
N LEU A 187 -3.48 0.24 -10.20
CA LEU A 187 -4.24 0.36 -8.97
C LEU A 187 -5.31 -0.72 -8.89
N GLY A 188 -5.44 -1.30 -7.72
CA GLY A 188 -6.32 -2.41 -7.47
C GLY A 188 -7.19 -2.21 -6.25
N MET A 189 -7.70 -3.33 -5.77
CA MET A 189 -8.41 -3.40 -4.49
C MET A 189 -7.88 -4.55 -3.64
N THR A 190 -6.69 -5.07 -3.97
CA THR A 190 -5.99 -5.98 -3.05
C THR A 190 -5.81 -5.22 -1.74
N GLY A 191 -5.88 -5.85 -0.59
CA GLY A 191 -5.89 -5.16 0.69
C GLY A 191 -6.78 -5.91 1.65
N CYS A 192 -8.09 -5.71 1.56
CA CYS A 192 -9.06 -6.21 2.54
C CYS A 192 -10.10 -7.11 1.86
N GLY A 193 -9.74 -8.39 1.70
CA GLY A 193 -10.61 -9.43 1.17
C GLY A 193 -11.68 -9.85 2.18
N TRP A 194 -12.86 -10.22 1.68
CA TRP A 194 -14.00 -10.56 2.53
C TRP A 194 -14.55 -11.93 2.17
N GLY A 195 -14.65 -12.83 3.15
CA GLY A 195 -15.17 -14.21 3.01
C GLY A 195 -14.27 -15.19 2.26
N GLN A 196 -13.41 -14.71 1.36
CA GLN A 196 -12.43 -15.53 0.66
C GLN A 196 -11.08 -14.80 0.57
N ARG A 197 -10.01 -15.58 0.59
CA ARG A 197 -8.65 -15.12 0.33
C ARG A 197 -8.54 -14.55 -1.08
N CYS A 198 -7.99 -13.35 -1.22
CA CYS A 198 -7.82 -12.65 -2.50
C CYS A 198 -7.07 -13.52 -3.52
N MET A 199 -6.02 -14.24 -3.11
CA MET A 199 -5.25 -15.11 -4.01
C MET A 199 -6.07 -16.16 -4.76
N LYS A 200 -7.23 -16.57 -4.23
CA LYS A 200 -8.10 -17.54 -4.91
C LYS A 200 -8.74 -16.99 -6.18
N PHE A 201 -8.81 -15.67 -6.31
CA PHE A 201 -9.36 -14.99 -7.47
C PHE A 201 -8.30 -14.62 -8.50
N ALA A 202 -7.02 -14.63 -8.13
CA ALA A 202 -5.95 -14.20 -9.02
C ALA A 202 -5.72 -15.18 -10.17
N LYS A 203 -5.44 -14.65 -11.37
CA LYS A 203 -4.81 -15.43 -12.42
C LYS A 203 -3.31 -15.51 -12.14
N ILE A 204 -2.80 -16.72 -11.92
CA ILE A 204 -1.38 -16.92 -11.60
C ILE A 204 -0.54 -17.04 -12.87
N GLY A 205 0.45 -16.15 -13.01
CA GLY A 205 1.43 -16.16 -14.08
C GLY A 205 2.45 -17.30 -13.96
N LYS A 206 3.25 -17.52 -15.01
CA LYS A 206 4.28 -18.59 -15.03
C LYS A 206 5.37 -18.42 -13.95
N ASP A 207 5.67 -17.19 -13.57
CA ASP A 207 6.59 -16.82 -12.47
C ASP A 207 5.91 -16.91 -11.08
N GLY A 208 4.62 -17.27 -11.02
CA GLY A 208 3.82 -17.32 -9.80
C GLY A 208 3.27 -15.96 -9.35
N ARG A 209 3.43 -14.91 -10.16
CA ARG A 209 2.83 -13.60 -9.88
C ARG A 209 1.30 -13.67 -10.01
N PRO A 210 0.54 -13.13 -9.04
CA PRO A 210 -0.89 -12.97 -9.21
C PRO A 210 -1.22 -11.82 -10.17
N ASP A 211 -2.27 -11.93 -10.95
CA ASP A 211 -2.84 -10.85 -11.75
C ASP A 211 -4.33 -10.77 -11.43
N PHE A 212 -4.75 -9.65 -10.86
CA PHE A 212 -6.11 -9.42 -10.40
C PHE A 212 -6.93 -8.58 -11.39
N ARG A 213 -6.36 -8.17 -12.53
CA ARG A 213 -7.08 -7.33 -13.50
C ARG A 213 -8.31 -8.04 -14.04
N GLY A 214 -9.43 -7.32 -14.01
CA GLY A 214 -10.73 -7.85 -14.42
C GLY A 214 -11.27 -8.96 -13.53
N MET A 215 -10.62 -9.27 -12.41
CA MET A 215 -11.13 -10.25 -11.46
C MET A 215 -12.20 -9.60 -10.59
N ASP A 216 -13.28 -10.33 -10.40
CA ASP A 216 -14.39 -9.92 -9.56
C ASP A 216 -14.32 -10.65 -8.21
N TYR A 217 -13.49 -10.13 -7.31
CA TYR A 217 -13.32 -10.69 -5.97
C TYR A 217 -14.07 -9.87 -4.93
N THR A 218 -14.28 -10.48 -3.76
CA THR A 218 -15.02 -9.87 -2.66
C THR A 218 -14.09 -9.04 -1.78
N TYR A 219 -14.45 -7.78 -1.55
CA TYR A 219 -13.70 -6.79 -0.79
C TYR A 219 -14.65 -5.89 -0.02
N TYR A 220 -14.13 -5.19 0.98
CA TYR A 220 -14.92 -4.20 1.71
C TYR A 220 -14.35 -2.78 1.76
N THR A 221 -13.18 -2.55 1.16
CA THR A 221 -12.55 -1.23 1.03
C THR A 221 -12.64 -0.72 -0.41
N GLU A 222 -12.60 0.60 -0.60
CA GLU A 222 -12.58 1.20 -1.94
C GLU A 222 -11.22 1.01 -2.63
N PRO A 223 -11.15 1.10 -3.98
CA PRO A 223 -9.87 1.15 -4.68
C PRO A 223 -9.04 2.37 -4.25
N HIS A 224 -7.88 2.12 -3.66
CA HIS A 224 -6.97 3.18 -3.21
C HIS A 224 -5.52 2.71 -3.26
N LEU A 225 -4.60 3.66 -3.41
CA LEU A 225 -3.16 3.41 -3.40
C LEU A 225 -2.62 3.71 -2.02
N HIS A 226 -2.20 2.67 -1.29
CA HIS A 226 -1.44 2.85 -0.06
C HIS A 226 0.02 3.15 -0.40
N PHE A 227 0.45 4.38 -0.15
CA PHE A 227 1.76 4.89 -0.50
C PHE A 227 2.56 5.28 0.74
N MET A 228 3.71 4.62 0.92
CA MET A 228 4.62 4.86 2.03
C MET A 228 5.98 5.34 1.54
N THR A 229 6.61 6.21 2.31
CA THR A 229 7.97 6.68 2.04
C THR A 229 8.87 6.56 3.25
N PHE A 230 10.11 6.15 3.01
CA PHE A 230 11.03 5.74 4.06
C PHE A 230 12.44 6.29 3.83
N GLY A 231 13.11 6.56 4.95
CA GLY A 231 14.55 6.80 4.98
C GLY A 231 15.38 5.52 4.76
N LYS A 232 16.70 5.61 5.00
CA LYS A 232 17.62 4.47 4.88
C LYS A 232 17.23 3.35 5.83
N ARG A 233 17.47 2.10 5.43
CA ARG A 233 17.44 1.00 6.40
C ARG A 233 18.69 1.06 7.29
N VAL A 234 18.50 0.93 8.59
CA VAL A 234 19.60 0.78 9.56
C VAL A 234 20.27 -0.58 9.31
N PRO A 235 21.60 -0.67 9.12
CA PRO A 235 22.25 -1.89 8.60
C PRO A 235 21.96 -3.17 9.40
N ARG A 236 21.94 -3.08 10.74
CA ARG A 236 21.72 -4.24 11.61
C ARG A 236 20.24 -4.58 11.77
N SER A 237 19.42 -3.62 12.17
CA SER A 237 18.00 -3.87 12.45
C SER A 237 17.15 -3.98 11.19
N ARG A 238 17.66 -3.52 10.04
CA ARG A 238 16.96 -3.41 8.76
C ARG A 238 15.67 -2.57 8.83
N LYS A 239 15.40 -1.91 9.97
CA LYS A 239 14.28 -0.98 10.14
C LYS A 239 14.56 0.30 9.36
N PRO A 240 13.53 0.97 8.81
CA PRO A 240 13.70 2.33 8.28
C PRO A 240 14.23 3.26 9.38
N SER A 241 15.15 4.15 9.02
CA SER A 241 15.69 5.18 9.91
C SER A 241 14.72 6.32 10.16
N ALA A 242 13.70 6.44 9.30
CA ALA A 242 12.64 7.42 9.37
C ALA A 242 11.48 6.98 8.46
N ILE A 243 10.28 7.41 8.78
CA ILE A 243 9.10 7.35 7.90
C ILE A 243 8.81 8.79 7.49
N TRP A 244 8.66 9.02 6.19
CA TRP A 244 8.56 10.37 5.64
C TRP A 244 7.17 10.66 5.15
N ASP A 245 6.89 11.96 5.15
CA ASP A 245 5.74 12.57 4.52
C ASP A 245 6.09 12.86 3.06
N PRO A 246 5.56 12.10 2.09
CA PRO A 246 5.92 12.32 0.71
C PRO A 246 5.63 13.75 0.25
N PHE A 247 4.55 14.36 0.76
CA PHE A 247 4.01 15.62 0.23
C PHE A 247 3.81 16.71 1.30
N GLY A 248 4.27 16.51 2.53
CA GLY A 248 4.13 17.50 3.62
C GLY A 248 2.69 17.62 4.16
N LEU A 249 1.89 16.57 4.02
CA LEU A 249 0.47 16.51 4.37
C LEU A 249 0.19 16.07 5.83
N TYR A 250 1.14 15.41 6.48
CA TYR A 250 1.02 14.81 7.80
C TYR A 250 0.84 15.84 8.92
N GLY A 251 1.26 17.09 8.69
CA GLY A 251 1.04 18.20 9.62
C GLY A 251 -0.38 18.79 9.61
N GLN A 252 -1.27 18.36 8.70
CA GLN A 252 -2.58 18.99 8.49
C GLN A 252 -3.75 18.33 9.25
N TYR A 253 -3.48 17.35 10.12
CA TYR A 253 -4.51 16.54 10.79
C TYR A 253 -5.57 17.38 11.52
N ASP A 254 -5.19 18.46 12.21
CA ASP A 254 -6.12 19.28 13.01
C ASP A 254 -7.11 20.09 12.14
N GLY A 255 -6.84 20.24 10.84
CA GLY A 255 -7.71 20.91 9.87
C GLY A 255 -8.31 19.99 8.79
N GLY A 256 -8.14 18.68 8.91
CA GLY A 256 -8.43 17.68 7.88
C GLY A 256 -7.38 17.65 6.75
N TYR A 257 -7.23 16.49 6.10
CA TYR A 257 -6.35 16.34 4.94
C TYR A 257 -6.93 17.06 3.72
N PRO A 258 -6.10 17.69 2.88
CA PRO A 258 -6.55 18.36 1.67
C PRO A 258 -6.98 17.30 0.66
N GLN A 259 -8.25 17.31 0.25
CA GLN A 259 -8.80 16.24 -0.57
C GLN A 259 -8.29 16.29 -2.02
N ALA A 260 -8.15 17.48 -2.62
CA ALA A 260 -7.77 17.63 -4.02
C ALA A 260 -6.28 18.03 -4.19
N VAL A 261 -5.66 17.58 -5.29
CA VAL A 261 -4.24 17.85 -5.63
C VAL A 261 -3.89 19.34 -5.57
N LYS A 262 -4.77 20.22 -6.06
CA LYS A 262 -4.56 21.67 -6.05
C LYS A 262 -4.42 22.29 -4.65
N ASP A 263 -4.87 21.57 -3.62
CA ASP A 263 -4.83 22.00 -2.22
C ASP A 263 -3.60 21.43 -1.49
N TRP A 264 -2.83 20.56 -2.15
CA TRP A 264 -1.61 19.99 -1.60
C TRP A 264 -0.53 21.08 -1.60
N GLY A 265 -0.02 21.44 -0.42
CA GLY A 265 1.03 22.45 -0.24
C GLY A 265 0.56 23.89 0.05
N ASN A 266 -0.69 24.26 -0.25
CA ASN A 266 -1.16 25.65 -0.10
C ASN A 266 -1.47 26.09 1.35
N LYS A 267 -1.58 25.17 2.32
CA LYS A 267 -1.74 25.53 3.75
C LYS A 267 -0.43 25.70 4.52
N LEU A 268 0.72 25.58 3.86
CA LEU A 268 2.03 25.81 4.47
C LEU A 268 2.52 27.27 4.33
N GLU A 269 1.66 28.22 3.96
CA GLU A 269 2.01 29.64 3.79
C GLU A 269 2.54 30.35 5.07
N GLY A 270 2.55 29.68 6.23
CA GLY A 270 3.30 30.13 7.43
C GLY A 270 4.75 29.67 7.51
N ALA A 271 5.15 28.67 6.74
CA ALA A 271 6.51 28.13 6.70
C ALA A 271 7.18 28.54 5.40
N LYS A 272 8.10 29.53 5.47
CA LYS A 272 8.88 30.00 4.33
C LYS A 272 9.60 28.84 3.62
N HIS A 273 9.00 28.32 2.55
CA HIS A 273 9.66 27.39 1.65
C HIS A 273 9.72 27.99 0.26
N ASN A 274 10.95 28.14 -0.23
CA ASN A 274 11.26 28.47 -1.61
C ASN A 274 10.72 27.34 -2.52
N PRO A 275 9.77 27.61 -3.43
CA PRO A 275 9.42 26.66 -4.46
C PRO A 275 10.55 26.66 -5.50
N LEU A 276 11.46 25.68 -5.41
CA LEU A 276 12.32 25.33 -6.54
C LEU A 276 11.58 24.32 -7.41
N TRP A 277 10.59 24.83 -8.16
CA TRP A 277 9.96 24.16 -9.29
C TRP A 277 9.54 25.21 -10.34
N LEU A 278 10.51 25.62 -11.17
CA LEU A 278 10.40 25.97 -12.59
C LEU A 278 11.77 25.71 -13.22
#